data_AF-A0A645FKZ9-F1
#
_entry.id   AF-A0A645FKZ9-F1
#
_cell.length_a   1.000
_cell.length_b   1.000
_cell.length_c   1.000
_cell.angle_alpha   90.00
_cell.angle_beta   90.00
_cell.angle_gamma   90.00
#
_symmetry.space_group_name_H-M   'P 1'
#
loop_
_entity.id
_entity.type
_entity.pdbx_description
1 polymer ?
#
loop_
_entity_poly.entity_id
_entity_poly.type
_entity_poly.pdbx_seq_one_letter_code
_entity_poly.pdbx_strand_id
1 'polypeptide(L)'
;MAVFDIEGYDRLFFVTDSAMNLAPDVNAKKQIIENACSVARSLDIEEPKVALICAKEKVNPKMKDTVEAKELEDMYLRGEIKGCMVGGPFALDNAISEEAARHKGMDHPIAGKADVLVVPDIEAGNVLYKSIAFFAKCENAGLIVGAKAPIILTSRADSDKTKLNSIALGVLASTKK
;
A
#
# COMPACT_ATOMS: atom_id res chain seq x y z
N MET A 1 0.84 6.40 -5.85
CA MET A 1 0.34 5.06 -5.52
C MET A 1 0.15 4.25 -6.79
N ALA A 2 0.42 2.96 -6.73
CA ALA A 2 0.15 2.02 -7.80
C ALA A 2 -0.86 0.96 -7.34
N VAL A 3 -1.73 0.53 -8.25
CA VAL A 3 -2.68 -0.56 -8.04
C VAL A 3 -2.32 -1.68 -8.99
N PHE A 4 -2.28 -2.91 -8.47
CA PHE A 4 -1.90 -4.10 -9.21
C PHE A 4 -2.99 -5.16 -9.14
N ASP A 5 -3.31 -5.73 -10.29
CA ASP A 5 -4.03 -6.98 -10.44
C ASP A 5 -3.03 -8.05 -10.85
N ILE A 6 -2.72 -9.00 -9.96
CA ILE A 6 -1.63 -9.97 -10.12
C ILE A 6 -2.22 -11.36 -10.31
N GLU A 7 -1.82 -12.05 -11.38
CA GLU A 7 -2.26 -13.43 -11.64
C GLU A 7 -1.89 -14.34 -10.46
N GLY A 8 -2.90 -15.07 -9.94
CA GLY A 8 -2.73 -15.98 -8.81
C GLY A 8 -3.11 -15.39 -7.45
N TYR A 9 -3.40 -14.09 -7.37
CA TYR A 9 -4.01 -13.47 -6.19
C TYR A 9 -5.49 -13.18 -6.41
N ASP A 10 -6.25 -13.19 -5.32
CA ASP A 10 -7.71 -13.02 -5.27
C ASP A 10 -8.13 -11.56 -4.99
N ARG A 11 -7.16 -10.63 -4.94
CA ARG A 11 -7.37 -9.23 -4.57
C ARG A 11 -6.39 -8.30 -5.30
N LEU A 12 -6.77 -7.02 -5.34
CA LEU A 12 -5.88 -5.95 -5.80
C LEU A 12 -4.86 -5.59 -4.72
N PHE A 13 -3.63 -5.28 -5.15
CA PHE A 13 -2.61 -4.75 -4.26
C PHE A 13 -2.34 -3.28 -4.55
N PHE A 14 -2.33 -2.47 -3.50
CA PHE A 14 -1.99 -1.06 -3.56
C PHE A 14 -0.59 -0.88 -2.98
N VAL A 15 0.34 -0.31 -3.74
CA VAL A 15 1.70 0.00 -3.24
C VAL A 15 1.88 1.50 -3.15
N THR A 16 2.30 1.98 -1.98
CA THR A 16 2.53 3.41 -1.73
C THR A 16 3.61 3.65 -0.67
N ASP A 17 4.47 4.66 -0.75
CA ASP A 17 4.70 5.57 -1.87
C ASP A 17 5.93 5.13 -2.68
N SER A 18 5.76 4.89 -3.98
CA SER A 18 6.82 4.40 -4.87
C SER A 18 7.44 5.47 -5.77
N ALA A 19 7.01 6.74 -5.66
CA ALA A 19 7.38 7.76 -6.65
C ALA A 19 7.44 9.22 -6.16
N MET A 20 6.84 9.58 -5.03
CA MET A 20 6.76 11.00 -4.61
C MET A 20 7.54 11.31 -3.33
N ASN A 21 7.19 10.66 -2.21
CA ASN A 21 7.80 10.94 -0.91
C ASN A 21 9.09 10.12 -0.72
N LEU A 22 10.25 10.79 -0.63
CA LEU A 22 11.57 10.13 -0.55
C LEU A 22 11.71 9.26 0.70
N ALA A 23 11.54 9.86 1.89
CA ALA A 23 11.66 9.17 3.18
C ALA A 23 10.61 9.75 4.14
N PRO A 24 9.33 9.38 3.98
CA PRO A 24 8.25 9.97 4.76
C PRO A 24 8.41 9.65 6.25
N ASP A 25 8.15 10.64 7.11
CA ASP A 25 8.03 10.44 8.56
C ASP A 25 6.66 9.85 8.93
N VAL A 26 6.40 9.63 10.22
CA VAL A 26 5.13 9.10 10.73
C VAL A 26 3.92 9.92 10.27
N ASN A 27 3.99 11.25 10.30
CA ASN A 27 2.86 12.10 9.92
C ASN A 27 2.62 12.06 8.41
N ALA A 28 3.68 12.06 7.61
CA ALA A 28 3.59 11.87 6.17
C ALA A 28 3.04 10.48 5.83
N LYS A 29 3.51 9.42 6.51
CA LYS A 29 3.00 8.05 6.35
C LYS A 29 1.51 7.96 6.71
N LYS A 30 1.05 8.64 7.76
CA LYS A 30 -0.39 8.77 8.08
C LYS A 30 -1.18 9.36 6.90
N GLN A 31 -0.73 10.47 6.33
CA GLN A 31 -1.40 11.07 5.16
C GLN A 31 -1.38 10.14 3.94
N ILE A 32 -0.27 9.41 3.74
CA ILE A 32 -0.16 8.39 2.69
C ILE A 32 -1.20 7.28 2.89
N ILE A 33 -1.41 6.81 4.13
CA ILE A 33 -2.43 5.82 4.48
C ILE A 33 -3.82 6.34 4.15
N GLU A 34 -4.18 7.54 4.61
CA GLU A 34 -5.50 8.15 4.39
C GLU A 34 -5.79 8.31 2.89
N ASN A 35 -4.81 8.79 2.14
CA ASN A 35 -4.87 8.89 0.68
C ASN A 35 -5.06 7.53 0.01
N ALA A 36 -4.31 6.50 0.42
CA ALA A 36 -4.45 5.17 -0.13
C ALA A 36 -5.84 4.57 0.13
N CYS A 37 -6.36 4.75 1.36
CA CYS A 37 -7.68 4.28 1.74
C CYS A 37 -8.80 4.96 0.95
N SER A 38 -8.63 6.23 0.54
CA SER A 38 -9.59 6.89 -0.35
C SER A 38 -9.71 6.21 -1.70
N VAL A 39 -8.60 5.77 -2.29
CA VAL A 39 -8.61 5.11 -3.60
C VAL A 39 -9.08 3.67 -3.49
N ALA A 40 -8.67 2.94 -2.44
CA ALA A 40 -9.16 1.59 -2.19
C ALA A 40 -10.70 1.56 -2.08
N ARG A 41 -11.29 2.51 -1.34
CA ARG A 41 -12.75 2.66 -1.28
C ARG A 41 -13.39 3.05 -2.60
N SER A 42 -12.70 3.80 -3.46
CA SER A 42 -13.19 4.09 -4.82
C SER A 42 -13.36 2.83 -5.68
N LEU A 43 -12.59 1.78 -5.35
CA LEU A 43 -12.63 0.43 -5.93
C LEU A 43 -13.46 -0.56 -5.08
N ASP A 44 -14.41 -0.06 -4.27
CA ASP A 44 -15.35 -0.87 -3.49
C ASP A 44 -14.71 -1.74 -2.39
N ILE A 45 -13.50 -1.39 -1.94
CA ILE A 45 -12.87 -1.96 -0.74
C ILE A 45 -13.26 -1.07 0.46
N GLU A 46 -14.38 -1.40 1.12
CA GLU A 46 -14.97 -0.56 2.17
C GLU A 46 -14.06 -0.36 3.39
N GLU A 47 -13.39 -1.42 3.83
CA GLU A 47 -12.44 -1.41 4.94
C GLU A 47 -11.07 -1.95 4.48
N PRO A 48 -10.21 -1.10 3.89
CA PRO A 48 -8.89 -1.51 3.41
C PRO A 48 -8.01 -2.00 4.54
N LYS A 49 -7.28 -3.09 4.32
CA LYS A 49 -6.27 -3.62 5.24
C LYS A 49 -4.90 -3.10 4.87
N VAL A 50 -4.36 -2.22 5.70
CA VAL A 50 -3.13 -1.47 5.46
C VAL A 50 -1.97 -2.08 6.25
N ALA A 51 -1.02 -2.66 5.54
CA ALA A 51 0.20 -3.22 6.09
C ALA A 51 1.36 -2.23 6.01
N LEU A 52 2.03 -2.01 7.14
CA LEU A 52 3.23 -1.19 7.25
C LEU A 52 4.46 -2.08 7.03
N ILE A 53 5.07 -1.95 5.84
CA ILE A 53 6.11 -2.86 5.38
C ILE A 53 7.45 -2.50 6.01
N CYS A 54 8.13 -3.51 6.54
CA CYS A 54 9.44 -3.44 7.19
C CYS A 54 10.25 -4.69 6.84
N ALA A 55 11.54 -4.67 7.17
CA ALA A 55 12.41 -5.83 6.96
C ALA A 55 12.16 -6.99 7.95
N LYS A 56 11.37 -6.77 9.01
CA LYS A 56 11.02 -7.77 10.02
C LYS A 56 9.76 -7.38 10.81
N GLU A 57 9.26 -8.32 11.59
CA GLU A 57 7.96 -8.27 12.27
C GLU A 57 8.03 -7.73 13.70
N LYS A 58 9.22 -7.74 14.31
CA LYS A 58 9.41 -7.26 15.69
C LYS A 58 9.97 -5.85 15.68
N VAL A 59 9.33 -4.97 16.46
CA VAL A 59 9.81 -3.62 16.74
C VAL A 59 11.25 -3.66 17.22
N ASN A 60 12.09 -2.86 16.59
CA ASN A 60 13.50 -2.75 16.93
C ASN A 60 13.88 -1.28 16.99
N PRO A 61 14.27 -0.76 18.17
CA PRO A 61 14.68 0.64 18.32
C PRO A 61 15.83 1.07 17.39
N LYS A 62 16.63 0.12 16.88
CA LYS A 62 17.71 0.38 15.92
C LYS A 62 17.25 0.43 14.45
N MET A 63 15.98 0.14 14.18
CA MET A 63 15.38 0.11 12.85
C MET A 63 14.18 1.03 12.85
N LYS A 64 14.42 2.28 12.44
CA LYS A 64 13.46 3.39 12.45
C LYS A 64 12.08 2.96 11.94
N ASP A 65 12.00 2.30 10.79
CA ASP A 65 10.73 1.94 10.16
C ASP A 65 9.87 1.01 11.02
N THR A 66 10.49 0.13 11.80
CA THR A 66 9.72 -0.75 12.71
C THR A 66 9.13 0.00 13.90
N VAL A 67 9.79 1.09 14.32
CA VAL A 67 9.29 1.96 15.39
C VAL A 67 8.15 2.83 14.86
N GLU A 68 8.33 3.44 13.69
CA GLU A 68 7.31 4.23 13.02
C GLU A 68 6.09 3.39 12.65
N ALA A 69 6.29 2.14 12.21
CA ALA A 69 5.19 1.22 11.92
C ALA A 69 4.34 0.95 13.17
N LYS A 70 4.99 0.74 14.32
CA LYS A 70 4.28 0.54 15.57
C LYS A 70 3.51 1.79 16.00
N GLU A 71 4.11 2.96 15.84
CA GLU A 71 3.47 4.24 16.15
C GLU A 71 2.20 4.46 15.31
N LEU A 72 2.24 4.15 14.01
CA LEU A 72 1.08 4.23 13.10
C LEU A 72 -0.02 3.23 13.45
N GLU A 73 0.34 2.00 13.83
CA GLU A 73 -0.62 1.02 14.35
C GLU A 73 -1.28 1.52 15.64
N ASP A 74 -0.50 2.10 16.56
CA ASP A 74 -1.04 2.67 17.79
C ASP A 74 -1.94 3.88 17.52
N MET A 75 -1.63 4.71 16.52
CA MET A 75 -2.51 5.80 16.07
C MET A 75 -3.85 5.26 15.55
N TYR A 76 -3.84 4.16 14.80
CA TYR A 76 -5.07 3.47 14.39
C TYR A 76 -5.86 2.96 15.60
N LEU A 77 -5.22 2.29 16.56
CA LEU A 77 -5.87 1.80 17.77
C LEU A 77 -6.47 2.93 18.63
N ARG A 78 -5.86 4.12 18.61
CA ARG A 78 -6.40 5.34 19.25
C ARG A 78 -7.49 6.05 18.44
N GLY A 79 -7.80 5.57 17.24
CA GLY A 79 -8.81 6.15 16.35
C GLY A 79 -8.35 7.42 15.64
N GLU A 80 -7.05 7.68 15.55
CA GLU A 80 -6.48 8.81 14.82
C GLU A 80 -6.38 8.54 13.32
N ILE A 81 -6.32 7.27 12.92
CA ILE A 81 -6.45 6.78 11.55
C ILE A 81 -7.77 5.99 11.48
N LYS A 82 -8.62 6.29 10.51
CA LYS A 82 -9.99 5.75 10.42
C LYS A 82 -10.33 5.27 9.01
N GLY A 83 -11.34 4.40 8.92
CA GLY A 83 -11.86 3.91 7.65
C GLY A 83 -10.96 2.86 6.99
N CYS A 84 -10.10 2.22 7.77
CA CYS A 84 -9.23 1.12 7.39
C CYS A 84 -8.75 0.38 8.65
N MET A 85 -8.22 -0.82 8.47
CA MET A 85 -7.42 -1.50 9.48
C MET A 85 -5.95 -1.24 9.20
N VAL A 86 -5.17 -0.88 10.22
CA VAL A 86 -3.72 -0.67 10.08
C VAL A 86 -2.99 -1.68 10.96
N GLY A 87 -1.91 -2.27 10.43
CA GLY A 87 -1.08 -3.20 11.20
C GLY A 87 0.36 -3.22 10.71
N GLY A 88 1.25 -3.59 11.64
CA GLY A 88 2.67 -3.77 11.36
C GLY A 88 3.54 -3.50 12.60
N PRO A 89 4.86 -3.68 12.49
CA PRO A 89 5.62 -3.89 11.26
C PRO A 89 5.43 -5.30 10.68
N PHE A 90 5.34 -5.39 9.34
CA PHE A 90 5.28 -6.68 8.63
C PHE A 90 6.38 -6.80 7.60
N ALA A 91 6.98 -7.99 7.52
CA ALA A 91 7.69 -8.40 6.31
C ALA A 91 6.67 -8.66 5.19
N LEU A 92 7.11 -8.50 3.93
CA LEU A 92 6.22 -8.57 2.76
C LEU A 92 5.45 -9.90 2.69
N ASP A 93 6.12 -11.02 2.93
CA ASP A 93 5.53 -12.35 2.89
C ASP A 93 4.36 -12.49 3.87
N ASN A 94 4.50 -11.97 5.09
CA ASN A 94 3.44 -12.06 6.09
C ASN A 94 2.35 -11.01 5.90
N ALA A 95 2.59 -9.97 5.10
CA ALA A 95 1.55 -9.01 4.74
C ALA A 95 0.59 -9.60 3.69
N ILE A 96 1.10 -10.42 2.76
CA ILE A 96 0.35 -10.85 1.56
C ILE A 96 -0.01 -12.35 1.53
N SER A 97 0.62 -13.19 2.36
CA SER A 97 0.36 -14.65 2.42
C SER A 97 -0.09 -15.09 3.81
N GLU A 98 -1.33 -15.59 3.90
CA GLU A 98 -1.86 -16.18 5.15
C GLU A 98 -1.07 -17.42 5.57
N GLU A 99 -0.54 -18.19 4.61
CA GLU A 99 0.31 -19.33 4.89
C GLU A 99 1.63 -18.91 5.54
N ALA A 100 2.31 -17.91 4.98
CA ALA A 100 3.56 -17.38 5.55
C ALA A 100 3.33 -16.78 6.94
N ALA A 101 2.24 -16.01 7.10
CA ALA A 101 1.82 -15.46 8.38
C ALA A 101 1.60 -16.57 9.43
N ARG A 102 0.90 -17.65 9.06
CA ARG A 102 0.66 -18.80 9.93
C ARG A 102 1.97 -19.54 10.30
N HIS A 103 2.86 -19.77 9.34
CA HIS A 103 4.16 -20.41 9.61
C HIS A 103 5.03 -19.60 10.57
N LYS A 104 4.92 -18.27 10.57
CA LYS A 104 5.60 -17.40 11.54
C LYS A 104 4.80 -17.14 12.82
N GLY A 105 3.63 -17.76 12.97
CA GLY A 105 2.78 -17.62 14.16
C GLY A 105 2.23 -16.21 14.36
N MET A 106 1.96 -15.47 13.28
CA MET A 106 1.39 -14.13 13.40
C MET A 106 -0.10 -14.21 13.73
N ASP A 107 -0.47 -13.64 14.88
CA ASP A 107 -1.85 -13.49 15.32
C ASP A 107 -2.28 -12.02 15.21
N HIS A 108 -2.32 -11.52 13.97
CA HIS A 108 -2.82 -10.18 13.68
C HIS A 108 -3.93 -10.28 12.64
N PRO A 109 -5.07 -9.58 12.80
CA PRO A 109 -6.26 -9.77 11.96
C PRO A 109 -6.03 -9.52 10.45
N ILE A 110 -5.07 -8.66 10.10
CA ILE A 110 -4.73 -8.36 8.69
C ILE A 110 -3.53 -9.15 8.15
N ALA A 111 -2.92 -10.02 8.96
CA ALA A 111 -1.79 -10.84 8.53
C ALA A 111 -2.17 -11.70 7.31
N GLY A 112 -1.39 -11.59 6.23
CA GLY A 112 -1.60 -12.29 4.97
C GLY A 112 -2.75 -11.74 4.11
N LYS A 113 -3.42 -10.69 4.56
CA LYS A 113 -4.68 -10.18 4.00
C LYS A 113 -4.60 -8.71 3.60
N ALA A 114 -3.38 -8.16 3.51
CA ALA A 114 -3.19 -6.75 3.19
C ALA A 114 -3.73 -6.42 1.79
N ASP A 115 -4.49 -5.34 1.72
CA ASP A 115 -4.92 -4.70 0.48
C ASP A 115 -3.90 -3.62 0.10
N VAL A 116 -3.47 -2.81 1.08
CA VAL A 116 -2.53 -1.70 0.91
C VAL A 116 -1.19 -1.99 1.58
N LEU A 117 -0.10 -1.83 0.83
CA LEU A 117 1.29 -1.98 1.26
C LEU A 117 1.92 -0.59 1.35
N VAL A 118 2.12 -0.11 2.57
CA VAL A 118 2.83 1.15 2.84
C VAL A 118 4.31 0.84 3.05
N VAL A 119 5.13 1.22 2.08
CA VAL A 119 6.58 1.00 2.08
C VAL A 119 7.31 2.02 2.96
N PRO A 120 8.52 1.68 3.47
CA PRO A 120 9.24 2.57 4.39
C PRO A 120 9.75 3.85 3.72
N ASP A 121 10.23 3.74 2.48
CA ASP A 121 10.85 4.79 1.68
C ASP A 121 10.59 4.59 0.18
N ILE A 122 11.01 5.57 -0.62
CA ILE A 122 10.81 5.56 -2.07
C ILE A 122 11.61 4.43 -2.74
N GLU A 123 12.79 4.08 -2.23
CA GLU A 123 13.63 3.04 -2.79
C GLU A 123 12.94 1.67 -2.70
N ALA A 124 12.45 1.30 -1.51
CA ALA A 124 11.68 0.08 -1.31
C ALA A 124 10.41 0.09 -2.16
N GLY A 125 9.70 1.21 -2.20
CA GLY A 125 8.50 1.39 -3.04
C GLY A 125 8.77 1.21 -4.52
N ASN A 126 9.85 1.79 -5.04
CA ASN A 126 10.20 1.75 -6.45
C ASN A 126 10.68 0.36 -6.87
N VAL A 127 11.49 -0.29 -6.03
CA VAL A 127 11.96 -1.67 -6.26
C VAL A 127 10.78 -2.64 -6.25
N LEU A 128 9.86 -2.52 -5.27
CA LEU A 128 8.68 -3.39 -5.20
C LEU A 128 7.75 -3.19 -6.40
N TYR A 129 7.44 -1.93 -6.75
CA TYR A 129 6.65 -1.59 -7.93
C TYR A 129 7.22 -2.25 -9.19
N LYS A 130 8.52 -2.07 -9.45
CA LYS A 130 9.17 -2.63 -10.63
C LYS A 130 9.26 -4.15 -10.57
N SER A 131 9.49 -4.73 -9.40
CA SER A 131 9.53 -6.19 -9.25
C SER A 131 8.19 -6.81 -9.64
N ILE A 132 7.07 -6.25 -9.18
CA ILE A 132 5.75 -6.72 -9.58
C ILE A 132 5.54 -6.49 -11.08
N ALA A 133 5.75 -5.26 -11.56
CA ALA A 133 5.47 -4.89 -12.94
C ALA A 133 6.29 -5.66 -14.01
N PHE A 134 7.50 -6.12 -13.67
CA PHE A 134 8.40 -6.76 -14.64
C PHE A 134 8.60 -8.26 -14.41
N PHE A 135 8.46 -8.76 -13.18
CA PHE A 135 8.62 -10.20 -12.90
C PHE A 135 7.30 -10.95 -12.73
N ALA A 136 6.23 -10.28 -12.29
CA ALA A 136 4.93 -10.90 -12.16
C ALA A 136 4.12 -10.74 -13.44
N LYS A 137 3.19 -11.68 -13.68
CA LYS A 137 2.13 -11.48 -14.66
C LYS A 137 1.04 -10.65 -13.99
N CYS A 138 1.00 -9.37 -14.32
CA CYS A 138 0.06 -8.44 -13.71
C CYS A 138 -0.39 -7.36 -14.68
N GLU A 139 -1.50 -6.73 -14.34
CA GLU A 139 -1.90 -5.42 -14.86
C GLU A 139 -1.76 -4.39 -13.75
N ASN A 140 -1.54 -3.13 -14.13
CA ASN A 140 -1.36 -2.07 -13.15
C ASN A 140 -1.96 -0.73 -13.60
N ALA A 141 -2.12 0.15 -12.63
CA ALA A 141 -2.55 1.53 -12.78
C ALA A 141 -1.78 2.44 -11.81
N GLY A 142 -1.46 3.66 -12.23
CA GLY A 142 -0.71 4.64 -11.45
C GLY A 142 -1.47 5.94 -11.23
N LEU A 143 -1.51 6.40 -9.98
CA LEU A 143 -2.20 7.63 -9.60
C LEU A 143 -1.47 8.39 -8.49
N ILE A 144 -1.41 9.72 -8.63
CA ILE A 144 -1.09 10.65 -7.55
C ILE A 144 -2.39 11.19 -6.97
N VAL A 145 -2.50 11.14 -5.64
CA VAL A 145 -3.67 11.54 -4.85
C VAL A 145 -3.25 12.46 -3.70
N GLY A 146 -4.22 13.17 -3.11
CA GLY A 146 -3.99 14.21 -2.09
C GLY A 146 -4.12 15.64 -2.62
N ALA A 147 -4.14 15.83 -3.94
CA ALA A 147 -4.49 17.10 -4.59
C ALA A 147 -6.02 17.27 -4.71
N LYS A 148 -6.48 18.43 -5.22
CA LYS A 148 -7.92 18.70 -5.44
C LYS A 148 -8.59 17.73 -6.44
N ALA A 149 -7.80 17.14 -7.33
CA ALA A 149 -8.21 16.15 -8.31
C ALA A 149 -7.10 15.10 -8.47
N PRO A 150 -7.44 13.84 -8.84
CA PRO A 150 -6.45 12.80 -9.09
C PRO A 150 -5.58 13.15 -10.31
N ILE A 151 -4.28 12.86 -10.22
CA ILE A 151 -3.31 13.11 -11.30
C ILE A 151 -2.80 11.75 -11.80
N ILE A 152 -3.02 11.48 -13.08
CA ILE A 152 -2.55 10.25 -13.72
C ILE A 152 -1.02 10.28 -13.77
N LEU A 153 -0.39 9.22 -13.27
CA LEU A 153 1.06 9.05 -13.28
C LEU A 153 1.41 7.79 -14.05
N THR A 154 2.06 7.97 -15.19
CA THR A 154 2.51 6.87 -16.07
C THR A 154 4.01 6.96 -16.30
N SER A 155 4.67 5.82 -16.38
CA SER A 155 6.04 5.68 -16.87
C SER A 155 6.06 5.62 -18.41
N ARG A 156 7.18 6.05 -19.00
CA ARG A 156 7.42 5.88 -20.45
C ARG A 156 7.41 4.43 -20.89
N ALA A 157 7.72 3.50 -19.98
CA ALA A 157 7.73 2.08 -20.24
C ALA A 157 6.34 1.41 -20.10
N ASP A 158 5.31 2.16 -19.68
CA ASP A 158 3.99 1.59 -19.45
C ASP A 158 3.27 1.27 -20.76
N SER A 159 2.55 0.14 -20.74
CA SER A 159 1.69 -0.29 -21.83
C SER A 159 0.49 0.65 -22.02
N ASP A 160 -0.14 0.61 -23.19
CA ASP A 160 -1.37 1.38 -23.43
C ASP A 160 -2.50 0.94 -22.51
N LYS A 161 -2.52 -0.34 -22.12
CA LYS A 161 -3.47 -0.87 -21.13
C LYS A 161 -3.26 -0.26 -19.74
N THR A 162 -2.01 -0.16 -19.28
CA THR A 162 -1.66 0.51 -18.02
C THR A 162 -2.13 1.97 -18.00
N LYS A 163 -1.93 2.69 -19.11
CA LYS A 163 -2.39 4.09 -19.24
C LYS A 163 -3.91 4.19 -19.18
N LEU A 164 -4.62 3.30 -19.90
CA LEU A 164 -6.08 3.22 -19.86
C LEU A 164 -6.60 2.90 -18.46
N ASN A 165 -6.02 1.91 -17.79
CA ASN A 165 -6.37 1.54 -16.41
C ASN A 165 -6.13 2.72 -15.44
N SER A 166 -5.05 3.49 -15.65
CA SER A 166 -4.77 4.69 -14.85
C SER A 166 -5.81 5.80 -15.06
N ILE A 167 -6.30 5.99 -16.29
CA ILE A 167 -7.41 6.90 -16.59
C ILE A 167 -8.69 6.43 -15.89
N ALA A 168 -9.04 5.15 -16.02
CA ALA A 168 -10.23 4.56 -15.40
C ALA A 168 -10.18 4.72 -13.86
N LEU A 169 -9.04 4.42 -13.24
CA LEU A 169 -8.81 4.62 -11.82
C LEU A 169 -8.96 6.09 -11.42
N GLY A 170 -8.43 7.02 -12.21
CA GLY A 170 -8.59 8.46 -11.98
C GLY A 170 -10.06 8.90 -12.00
N VAL A 171 -10.87 8.37 -12.91
CA VAL A 171 -12.32 8.64 -12.94
C VAL A 171 -12.98 8.12 -11.66
N LEU A 172 -12.74 6.87 -11.28
CA LEU A 172 -13.32 6.28 -10.06
C LEU A 172 -12.92 7.06 -8.80
N ALA A 173 -11.64 7.38 -8.64
CA ALA A 173 -11.13 8.16 -7.51
C ALA A 173 -11.66 9.59 -7.44
N SER A 174 -12.20 10.14 -8.54
CA SER A 174 -12.82 11.46 -8.56
C SER A 174 -14.31 11.48 -8.17
N THR A 175 -15.00 10.34 -8.29
CA THR A 175 -16.47 10.25 -8.19
C THR A 175 -16.96 9.82 -6.80
N LYS A 176 -16.19 8.97 -6.10
CA LYS A 176 -16.49 8.53 -4.73
C LYS A 176 -15.65 9.33 -3.74
N LYS A 177 -16.26 10.32 -3.07
CA LYS A 177 -15.68 11.08 -1.95
C LYS A 177 -16.41 10.76 -0.65
#